data_AF-A0A374N3L3-F1
#
_entry.id   AF-A0A374N3L3-F1
#
_cell.length_a   1.000
_cell.length_b   1.000
_cell.length_c   1.000
_cell.angle_alpha   90.00
_cell.angle_beta   90.00
_cell.angle_gamma   90.00
#
_symmetry.space_group_name_H-M   'P 1'
#
loop_
_entity.id
_entity.type
_entity.pdbx_description
1 polymer ?
#
loop_
_entity_poly.entity_id
_entity_poly.type
_entity_poly.pdbx_seq_one_letter_code
_entity_poly.pdbx_strand_id
1 'polypeptide(L)'
;MKVIAILSVDEDVLNEVKEGDETTKVVSEFAWLHDSGIILDECHDLENSDIDNVTDEYQLLIWNKEKEEYSPVGQCQKTLEQCKQLAEVYLSIANSHVYDLAKHKICRRKIYTLYGDKTEAE
;
A
#
# COMPACT_ATOMS: atom_id res chain seq x y z
N MET A 1 6.89 11.32 22.28
CA MET A 1 6.89 9.84 22.41
C MET A 1 7.32 9.27 21.07
N LYS A 2 8.33 8.38 21.03
CA LYS A 2 8.78 7.79 19.76
C LYS A 2 7.75 6.79 19.23
N VAL A 3 7.46 6.88 17.95
CA VAL A 3 6.55 6.02 17.20
C VAL A 3 7.36 5.27 16.15
N ILE A 4 7.09 3.96 16.05
CA ILE A 4 7.58 3.11 14.96
C ILE A 4 6.34 2.51 14.29
N ALA A 5 6.23 2.65 12.98
CA ALA A 5 5.13 2.12 12.18
C ALA A 5 5.66 1.34 10.98
N ILE A 6 4.97 0.27 10.60
CA ILE A 6 5.23 -0.48 9.37
C ILE A 6 4.02 -0.25 8.48
N LEU A 7 4.21 0.42 7.35
CA LEU A 7 3.16 0.75 6.39
C LEU A 7 3.52 0.23 5.00
N SER A 8 2.53 -0.20 4.23
CA SER A 8 2.72 -0.59 2.84
C SER A 8 2.01 0.36 1.88
N VAL A 9 2.70 0.71 0.80
CA VAL A 9 2.25 1.65 -0.23
C VAL A 9 2.18 0.92 -1.56
N ASP A 10 1.10 1.19 -2.31
CA ASP A 10 0.94 0.67 -3.66
C ASP A 10 1.98 1.32 -4.59
N GLU A 11 2.77 0.50 -5.27
CA GLU A 11 3.87 0.98 -6.12
C GLU A 11 3.35 1.85 -7.27
N ASP A 12 2.14 1.58 -7.76
CA ASP A 12 1.47 2.41 -8.77
C ASP A 12 1.23 3.85 -8.26
N VAL A 13 0.85 4.02 -6.98
CA VAL A 13 0.62 5.35 -6.37
C VAL A 13 1.93 6.13 -6.31
N LEU A 14 3.02 5.46 -5.90
CA LEU A 14 4.35 6.07 -5.91
C LEU A 14 4.79 6.47 -7.33
N ASN A 15 4.47 5.64 -8.34
CA ASN A 15 4.81 5.91 -9.73
C ASN A 15 4.00 7.05 -10.35
N GLU A 16 2.81 7.36 -9.85
CA GLU A 16 1.98 8.49 -10.31
C GLU A 16 2.56 9.85 -9.90
N VAL A 17 3.33 9.92 -8.80
CA VAL A 17 4.01 11.15 -8.38
C VAL A 17 5.17 11.43 -9.35
N LYS A 18 5.04 12.49 -10.15
CA LYS A 18 5.97 12.79 -11.27
C LYS A 18 7.29 13.41 -10.85
N GLU A 19 7.33 14.04 -9.67
CA GLU A 19 8.47 14.84 -9.21
C GLU A 19 9.00 14.32 -7.87
N GLY A 20 10.31 14.47 -7.64
CA GLY A 20 10.99 13.99 -6.44
C GLY A 20 11.66 12.62 -6.61
N ASP A 21 12.62 12.35 -5.73
CA ASP A 21 13.17 11.01 -5.56
C ASP A 21 12.17 10.10 -4.84
N GLU A 22 12.43 8.79 -4.81
CA GLU A 22 11.54 7.82 -4.20
C GLU A 22 11.21 8.16 -2.73
N THR A 23 12.20 8.60 -1.96
CA THR A 23 12.03 9.03 -0.56
C THR A 23 11.02 10.17 -0.45
N THR A 24 11.12 11.19 -1.30
CA THR A 24 10.21 12.34 -1.29
C THR A 24 8.77 11.92 -1.61
N LYS A 25 8.60 11.01 -2.57
CA LYS A 25 7.27 10.49 -2.96
C LYS A 25 6.63 9.71 -1.83
N VAL A 26 7.41 8.85 -1.16
CA VAL A 26 6.94 8.04 -0.02
C VAL A 26 6.59 8.92 1.17
N VAL A 27 7.41 9.92 1.50
CA VAL A 27 7.10 10.88 2.58
C VAL A 27 5.81 11.65 2.27
N SER A 28 5.60 12.04 1.01
CA SER A 28 4.36 12.69 0.58
C SER A 28 3.13 11.78 0.76
N GLU A 29 3.25 10.49 0.46
CA GLU A 29 2.16 9.53 0.68
C GLU A 29 1.79 9.43 2.17
N PHE A 30 2.77 9.61 3.06
CA PHE A 30 2.57 9.58 4.50
C PHE A 30 2.30 10.94 5.14
N ALA A 31 2.02 11.98 4.35
CA ALA A 31 1.75 13.32 4.87
C ALA A 31 0.58 13.38 5.86
N TRP A 32 -0.41 12.48 5.71
CA TRP A 32 -1.55 12.36 6.64
C TRP A 32 -1.16 11.98 8.07
N LEU A 33 0.05 11.42 8.29
CA LEU A 33 0.58 11.16 9.64
C LEU A 33 0.78 12.47 10.42
N HIS A 34 1.15 13.55 9.73
CA HIS A 34 1.26 14.86 10.35
C HIS A 34 -0.08 15.33 10.92
N ASP A 35 -1.16 15.15 10.16
CA ASP A 35 -2.52 15.47 10.60
C ASP A 35 -2.97 14.60 11.79
N SER A 36 -2.34 13.44 11.95
CA SER A 36 -2.52 12.54 13.09
C SER A 36 -1.62 12.86 14.30
N GLY A 37 -0.87 13.97 14.24
CA GLY A 37 0.06 14.39 15.29
C GLY A 37 1.35 13.59 15.33
N ILE A 38 1.80 13.02 14.20
CA ILE A 38 3.05 12.28 14.07
C ILE A 38 3.97 13.02 13.10
N ILE A 39 5.10 13.50 13.61
CA ILE A 39 6.16 14.09 12.80
C ILE A 39 7.14 12.97 12.45
N LEU A 40 7.35 12.74 11.15
CA LEU A 40 8.31 11.74 10.66
C LEU A 40 9.74 12.23 10.81
N ASP A 41 10.60 11.38 11.38
CA ASP A 41 12.05 11.58 11.48
C ASP A 41 12.78 10.83 10.37
N GLU A 42 12.45 9.55 10.19
CA GLU A 42 13.11 8.64 9.24
C GLU A 42 12.11 7.72 8.56
N CYS A 43 12.37 7.38 7.30
CA CYS A 43 11.60 6.44 6.51
C CYS A 43 12.56 5.50 5.78
N HIS A 44 12.42 4.20 6.03
CA HIS A 44 13.30 3.18 5.48
C HIS A 44 12.49 2.15 4.69
N ASP A 45 12.89 1.90 3.45
CA ASP A 45 12.37 0.80 2.65
C ASP A 45 12.84 -0.53 3.27
N LEU A 46 11.89 -1.42 3.57
CA LEU A 46 12.17 -2.72 4.14
C LEU A 46 12.80 -3.69 3.11
N GLU A 47 12.64 -3.48 1.79
CA GLU A 47 13.32 -4.27 0.76
C GLU A 47 14.85 -4.14 0.82
N ASN A 48 15.37 -3.01 1.34
CA ASN A 48 16.81 -2.74 1.47
C ASN A 48 17.36 -3.03 2.88
N SER A 49 16.55 -3.59 3.77
CA SER A 49 17.03 -4.05 5.06
C SER A 49 17.62 -5.46 4.94
N ASP A 50 18.76 -5.74 5.59
CA ASP A 50 19.38 -7.08 5.69
C ASP A 50 18.49 -8.10 6.47
N ILE A 51 17.19 -7.86 6.54
CA ILE A 51 16.19 -8.67 7.20
C ILE A 51 15.60 -9.60 6.13
N ASP A 52 16.10 -10.84 6.09
CA ASP A 52 15.74 -11.96 5.20
C ASP A 52 14.23 -12.31 5.09
N ASN A 53 13.31 -11.55 5.68
CA ASN A 53 11.90 -11.87 5.81
C ASN A 53 10.92 -10.85 5.22
N VAL A 54 11.39 -9.77 4.60
CA VAL A 54 10.50 -8.82 3.93
C VAL A 54 10.12 -9.42 2.58
N THR A 55 8.93 -10.01 2.54
CA THR A 55 8.38 -10.61 1.33
C THR A 55 7.58 -9.55 0.60
N ASP A 56 7.81 -9.38 -0.70
CA ASP A 56 6.95 -8.56 -1.57
C ASP A 56 5.47 -8.80 -1.24
N GLU A 57 4.69 -7.74 -1.05
CA GLU A 57 3.25 -7.85 -0.89
C GLU A 57 2.54 -7.52 -2.20
N TYR A 58 1.68 -8.41 -2.67
CA TYR A 58 0.86 -8.23 -3.85
C TYR A 58 -0.61 -8.18 -3.46
N GLN A 59 -1.31 -7.13 -3.89
CA GLN A 59 -2.73 -6.92 -3.59
C GLN A 59 -3.55 -6.89 -4.88
N LEU A 60 -4.64 -7.65 -4.89
CA LEU A 60 -5.65 -7.54 -5.93
C LEU A 60 -6.52 -6.31 -5.67
N LEU A 61 -6.62 -5.44 -6.66
CA LEU A 61 -7.51 -4.29 -6.68
C LEU A 61 -8.56 -4.48 -7.78
N ILE A 62 -9.82 -4.22 -7.46
CA ILE A 62 -10.93 -4.27 -8.42
C ILE A 62 -11.68 -2.94 -8.37
N TRP A 63 -12.10 -2.44 -9.54
CA TRP A 63 -12.88 -1.23 -9.63
C TRP A 63 -14.25 -1.41 -8.95
N ASN A 64 -14.47 -0.67 -7.87
CA ASN A 64 -15.74 -0.58 -7.18
C ASN A 64 -16.60 0.50 -7.86
N LYS A 65 -17.74 0.09 -8.41
CA LYS A 65 -18.63 0.99 -9.16
C LYS A 65 -19.44 1.94 -8.26
N GLU A 66 -19.66 1.57 -7.00
CA GLU A 66 -20.40 2.39 -6.04
C GLU A 66 -19.54 3.53 -5.50
N LYS A 67 -18.25 3.26 -5.29
CA LYS A 67 -17.27 4.24 -4.79
C LYS A 67 -16.49 4.97 -5.88
N GLU A 68 -16.58 4.48 -7.12
CA GLU A 68 -15.81 4.98 -8.26
C GLU A 68 -14.29 4.99 -8.00
N GLU A 69 -13.78 3.92 -7.36
CA GLU A 69 -12.36 3.77 -7.03
C GLU A 69 -11.90 2.31 -7.12
N TYR A 70 -10.59 2.10 -7.23
CA TYR A 70 -10.00 0.76 -7.05
C TYR A 70 -10.01 0.39 -5.56
N SER A 71 -10.69 -0.70 -5.22
CA SER A 71 -10.76 -1.22 -3.84
C SER A 71 -9.94 -2.51 -3.70
N PRO A 72 -9.21 -2.68 -2.58
CA PRO A 72 -8.53 -3.93 -2.29
C PRO A 72 -9.53 -5.04 -1.96
N VAL A 73 -9.24 -6.24 -2.46
CA VAL A 73 -10.05 -7.44 -2.22
C VAL A 73 -9.19 -8.59 -1.71
N GLY A 74 -9.69 -9.29 -0.69
CA GLY A 74 -8.95 -10.39 -0.06
C GLY A 74 -7.71 -9.93 0.69
N GLN A 75 -6.84 -10.89 1.05
CA GLN A 75 -5.58 -10.64 1.75
C GLN A 75 -4.44 -10.41 0.76
N CYS A 76 -3.46 -9.59 1.14
CA CYS A 76 -2.19 -9.47 0.41
C CYS A 76 -1.49 -10.84 0.31
N GLN A 77 -0.83 -11.09 -0.82
CA GLN A 77 -0.10 -12.33 -1.10
C GLN A 77 1.40 -12.06 -1.18
N LYS A 78 2.21 -13.04 -0.79
CA LYS A 78 3.68 -12.92 -0.77
C LYS A 78 4.33 -13.01 -2.14
N THR A 79 3.57 -13.46 -3.14
CA THR A 79 4.06 -13.67 -4.51
C THR A 79 2.98 -13.24 -5.50
N LEU A 80 3.42 -12.77 -6.66
CA LEU A 80 2.53 -12.41 -7.76
C LEU A 80 1.65 -13.62 -8.19
N GLU A 81 2.23 -14.82 -8.20
CA GLU A 81 1.52 -16.03 -8.65
C GLU A 81 0.38 -16.42 -7.70
N GLN A 82 0.61 -16.37 -6.38
CA GLN A 82 -0.45 -16.56 -5.39
C GLN A 82 -1.55 -15.50 -5.54
N CYS A 83 -1.17 -14.25 -5.83
CA CYS A 83 -2.13 -13.18 -6.05
C CYS A 83 -2.97 -13.41 -7.32
N LYS A 84 -2.37 -13.91 -8.40
CA LYS A 84 -3.10 -14.31 -9.61
C LYS A 84 -4.09 -15.44 -9.36
N GLN A 85 -3.67 -16.48 -8.64
CA GLN A 85 -4.55 -17.59 -8.27
C GLN A 85 -5.73 -17.12 -7.41
N LEU A 86 -5.47 -16.24 -6.43
CA LEU A 86 -6.52 -15.60 -5.65
C LEU A 86 -7.46 -14.78 -6.54
N ALA A 87 -6.92 -14.04 -7.52
CA ALA A 87 -7.71 -13.24 -8.44
C ALA A 87 -8.65 -14.08 -9.31
N GLU A 88 -8.18 -15.20 -9.85
CA GLU A 88 -9.04 -16.12 -10.61
C GLU A 88 -10.22 -16.61 -9.78
N VAL A 89 -9.96 -17.03 -8.54
CA VAL A 89 -11.02 -17.49 -7.62
C VAL A 89 -11.96 -16.34 -7.30
N TYR A 90 -11.45 -15.18 -6.90
CA TYR A 90 -12.27 -14.05 -6.46
C TYR A 90 -13.13 -13.50 -7.60
N LEU A 91 -12.56 -13.32 -8.79
CA LEU A 91 -13.30 -12.83 -9.97
C LEU A 91 -14.42 -13.78 -10.40
N SER A 92 -14.29 -15.09 -10.13
CA SER A 92 -15.35 -16.07 -10.43
C SER A 92 -16.56 -15.97 -9.48
N ILE A 93 -16.39 -15.42 -8.28
CA ILE A 93 -17.43 -15.35 -7.23
C ILE A 93 -17.86 -13.92 -6.88
N ALA A 94 -17.13 -12.91 -7.33
CA ALA A 94 -17.36 -11.52 -6.99
C ALA A 94 -18.69 -11.00 -7.56
N ASN A 95 -19.35 -10.12 -6.80
CA ASN A 95 -20.60 -9.53 -7.23
C ASN A 95 -20.37 -8.48 -8.33
N SER A 96 -20.74 -8.82 -9.56
CA SER A 96 -20.64 -7.93 -10.73
C SER A 96 -21.55 -6.69 -10.66
N HIS A 97 -22.49 -6.61 -9.72
CA HIS A 97 -23.27 -5.39 -9.48
C HIS A 97 -22.44 -4.33 -8.76
N VAL A 98 -21.57 -4.75 -7.84
CA VAL A 98 -20.71 -3.87 -7.04
C VAL A 98 -19.40 -3.59 -7.77
N TYR A 99 -18.81 -4.61 -8.39
CA TYR A 99 -17.48 -4.54 -8.99
C TYR A 99 -17.51 -4.67 -10.51
N ASP A 100 -16.65 -3.93 -11.19
CA ASP A 100 -16.35 -4.15 -12.62
C ASP A 100 -15.23 -5.20 -12.73
N LEU A 101 -15.63 -6.45 -12.96
CA LEU A 101 -14.71 -7.61 -12.97
C LEU A 101 -13.69 -7.54 -14.13
N ALA A 102 -13.99 -6.79 -15.20
CA ALA A 102 -13.06 -6.57 -16.30
C ALA A 102 -11.99 -5.54 -15.95
N LYS A 103 -12.26 -4.66 -14.98
CA LYS A 103 -11.32 -3.64 -14.48
C LYS A 103 -10.74 -4.08 -13.14
N HIS A 104 -9.77 -4.98 -13.20
CA HIS A 104 -8.96 -5.37 -12.06
C HIS A 104 -7.47 -5.21 -12.37
N LYS A 105 -6.65 -5.04 -11.33
CA LYS A 105 -5.19 -5.04 -11.42
C LYS A 105 -4.59 -5.67 -10.18
N ILE A 106 -3.38 -6.20 -10.32
CA ILE A 106 -2.58 -6.66 -9.18
C ILE A 106 -1.46 -5.63 -9.01
N CYS A 107 -1.39 -5.03 -7.83
CA CYS A 107 -0.37 -4.06 -7.49
C CYS A 107 0.65 -4.71 -6.55
N ARG A 108 1.94 -4.48 -6.82
CA ARG A 108 2.99 -4.72 -5.85
C ARG A 108 2.95 -3.58 -4.82
N ARG A 109 3.18 -3.91 -3.57
CA ARG A 109 3.18 -2.98 -2.45
C ARG A 109 4.57 -3.00 -1.83
N LYS A 110 5.15 -1.80 -1.70
CA LYS A 110 6.42 -1.61 -1.00
C LYS A 110 6.13 -1.37 0.47
N ILE A 111 6.91 -2.00 1.35
CA ILE A 111 6.74 -1.89 2.79
C ILE A 111 7.81 -0.95 3.33
N TYR A 112 7.41 0.01 4.15
CA TYR A 112 8.30 0.99 4.77
C TYR A 112 8.20 0.92 6.28
N THR A 113 9.35 1.03 6.95
CA THR A 113 9.39 1.32 8.39
C THR A 113 9.56 2.83 8.58
N LEU A 114 8.65 3.40 9.34
CA LEU A 114 8.58 4.82 9.64
C LEU A 114 8.92 5.03 11.11
N TYR A 115 9.80 6.01 11.36
CA TYR A 115 10.17 6.46 12.68
C TYR A 115 9.75 7.92 12.82
N GLY A 116 9.16 8.26 13.96
CA GLY A 116 8.75 9.63 14.21
C GLY A 116 8.46 9.92 15.66
N ASP A 117 8.07 11.15 15.93
CA ASP A 117 7.64 11.63 17.23
C ASP A 117 6.17 12.01 17.21
N LYS A 118 5.42 11.50 18.19
CA LYS A 118 4.08 11.98 18.47
C LYS A 118 4.14 13.34 19.15
N THR A 119 3.52 14.34 18.57
CA THR A 119 3.25 15.63 19.22
C THR A 119 2.07 15.47 20.17
N GLU A 120 2.24 15.93 21.41
CA GLU A 120 1.09 16.09 22.31
C GLU A 120 0.30 17.29 21.79
N ALA A 121 -1.00 17.09 21.54
CA ALA A 121 -1.89 18.22 21.31
C ALA A 121 -1.93 19.02 22.63
N GLU A 122 -1.47 20.27 22.58
CA GLU A 122 -1.57 21.23 23.69
C GLU A 122 -3.03 21.48 24.09
#